data_AF-A0A9D2J085-F1
#
_entry.id   AF-A0A9D2J085-F1
#
_cell.length_a   1.000
_cell.length_b   1.000
_cell.length_c   1.000
_cell.angle_alpha   90.00
_cell.angle_beta   90.00
_cell.angle_gamma   90.00
#
_symmetry.space_group_name_H-M   'P 1'
#
loop_
_entity.id
_entity.type
_entity.pdbx_description
1 polymer ?
#
loop_
_entity_poly.entity_id
_entity_poly.type
_entity_poly.pdbx_seq_one_letter_code
_entity_poly.pdbx_strand_id
1 'polypeptide(L)'
;ANQNAYDCIQVHGGSGFMLEYACQRIYRDARITSIYEGTTQLQTVAAIRYVTNGAYLATLRDYEQIACSDEMKPLLERVKAMTDKFEACTNLVKEAADQELHDLMARRLYEMAAVCVMSHLIIQDATRAPELFAQSAKVYVNYAEAEVEKHNRFIQGFQKEDQACYRK
;
A
#
# COMPACT_ATOMS: atom_id res chain seq x y z
N ALA A 1 6.81 -7.74 -4.92
CA ALA A 1 7.61 -8.85 -5.47
C ALA A 1 7.14 -9.22 -6.88
N ASN A 2 5.93 -9.77 -7.03
CA ASN A 2 5.40 -10.21 -8.34
C ASN A 2 5.47 -9.15 -9.44
N GLN A 3 4.93 -7.94 -9.19
CA GLN A 3 4.97 -6.85 -10.17
C GLN A 3 6.41 -6.46 -10.52
N ASN A 4 7.26 -6.22 -9.51
CA ASN A 4 8.66 -5.84 -9.75
C ASN A 4 9.43 -6.90 -10.56
N ALA A 5 9.16 -8.20 -10.32
CA ALA A 5 9.79 -9.28 -11.07
C ALA A 5 9.31 -9.31 -12.53
N TYR A 6 8.02 -9.03 -12.76
CA TYR A 6 7.46 -8.86 -14.10
C TYR A 6 8.08 -7.64 -14.81
N ASP A 7 8.15 -6.50 -14.15
CA ASP A 7 8.74 -5.28 -14.72
C ASP A 7 10.24 -5.46 -15.00
N CYS A 8 10.94 -6.25 -14.19
CA CYS A 8 12.34 -6.61 -14.42
C CYS A 8 12.54 -7.36 -15.75
N ILE A 9 11.63 -8.29 -16.10
CA ILE A 9 11.62 -8.91 -17.42
C ILE A 9 11.41 -7.85 -18.49
N GLN A 10 10.44 -6.97 -18.31
CA GLN A 10 10.09 -5.95 -19.29
C GLN A 10 11.26 -5.00 -19.60
N VAL A 11 12.04 -4.62 -18.59
CA VAL A 11 13.26 -3.80 -18.77
C VAL A 11 14.28 -4.48 -19.69
N HIS A 12 14.37 -5.82 -19.67
CA HIS A 12 15.27 -6.61 -20.52
C HIS A 12 14.64 -6.98 -21.88
N GLY A 13 13.37 -6.65 -22.12
CA GLY A 13 12.65 -7.03 -23.33
C GLY A 13 12.61 -8.55 -23.55
N GLY A 14 12.68 -8.99 -24.82
CA GLY A 14 12.65 -10.41 -25.16
C GLY A 14 13.76 -11.23 -24.51
N SER A 15 14.94 -10.62 -24.30
CA SER A 15 16.06 -11.25 -23.59
C SER A 15 15.70 -11.61 -22.15
N GLY A 16 14.86 -10.81 -21.49
CA GLY A 16 14.41 -11.10 -20.12
C GLY A 16 13.59 -12.38 -19.98
N PHE A 17 13.08 -12.91 -21.10
CA PHE A 17 12.34 -14.17 -21.14
C PHE A 17 13.24 -15.39 -21.41
N MET A 18 14.49 -15.16 -21.78
CA MET A 18 15.45 -16.22 -22.09
C MET A 18 16.06 -16.82 -20.81
N LEU A 19 16.41 -18.11 -20.83
CA LEU A 19 16.87 -18.84 -19.64
C LEU A 19 18.22 -18.36 -19.11
N GLU A 20 19.01 -17.70 -19.96
CA GLU A 20 20.30 -17.10 -19.64
C GLU A 20 20.17 -15.91 -18.67
N TYR A 21 18.99 -15.27 -18.60
CA TYR A 21 18.73 -14.17 -17.68
C TYR A 21 17.96 -14.64 -16.44
N ALA A 22 18.36 -14.15 -15.27
CA ALA A 22 17.76 -14.55 -14.00
C ALA A 22 16.30 -14.06 -13.82
N CYS A 23 15.89 -13.02 -14.55
CA CYS A 23 14.59 -12.35 -14.37
C CYS A 23 13.39 -13.28 -14.63
N GLN A 24 13.42 -14.15 -15.65
CA GLN A 24 12.34 -15.15 -15.83
C GLN A 24 12.22 -16.12 -14.65
N ARG A 25 13.35 -16.50 -14.03
CA ARG A 25 13.34 -17.39 -12.86
C ARG A 25 12.76 -16.66 -11.67
N ILE A 26 13.22 -15.44 -11.40
CA ILE A 26 12.72 -14.59 -10.31
C ILE A 26 11.20 -14.36 -10.47
N TYR A 27 10.70 -14.13 -11.68
CA TYR A 27 9.26 -13.99 -11.92
C TYR A 27 8.49 -15.26 -11.56
N ARG A 28 8.96 -16.43 -11.99
CA ARG A 28 8.33 -17.72 -11.63
C ARG A 28 8.35 -17.96 -10.13
N ASP A 29 9.49 -17.74 -9.49
CA ASP A 29 9.68 -17.94 -8.05
C ASP A 29 8.80 -16.97 -7.25
N ALA A 30 8.66 -15.71 -7.69
CA ALA A 30 7.82 -14.73 -7.02
C ALA A 30 6.33 -15.10 -7.00
N ARG A 31 5.83 -15.90 -7.96
CA ARG A 31 4.41 -16.29 -7.99
C ARG A 31 4.00 -17.07 -6.76
N ILE A 32 4.88 -17.94 -6.26
CA ILE A 32 4.58 -18.84 -5.15
C ILE A 32 4.24 -18.07 -3.86
N THR A 33 4.82 -16.88 -3.69
CA THR A 33 4.66 -16.06 -2.48
C THR A 33 3.27 -15.47 -2.30
N SER A 34 2.41 -15.55 -3.33
CA SER A 34 1.01 -15.10 -3.26
C SER A 34 0.01 -16.25 -3.06
N ILE A 35 0.52 -17.49 -2.99
CA ILE A 35 -0.27 -18.72 -3.01
C ILE A 35 -0.02 -19.56 -1.75
N TYR A 36 1.26 -19.78 -1.41
CA TYR A 36 1.66 -20.55 -0.23
C TYR A 36 1.64 -19.70 1.04
N GLU A 37 1.50 -20.35 2.19
CA GLU A 37 1.41 -19.72 3.53
C GLU A 37 0.25 -18.71 3.67
N GLY A 38 -0.83 -18.97 2.94
CA GLY A 38 -2.01 -18.12 2.88
C GLY A 38 -2.02 -17.27 1.62
N THR A 39 -3.10 -17.40 0.84
CA THR A 39 -3.29 -16.60 -0.36
C THR A 39 -3.37 -15.12 -0.03
N THR A 40 -3.10 -14.23 -1.00
CA THR A 40 -3.24 -12.77 -0.81
C THR A 40 -4.60 -12.38 -0.23
N GLN A 41 -5.68 -13.08 -0.61
CA GLN A 41 -7.01 -12.84 -0.05
C GLN A 41 -7.09 -13.22 1.42
N LEU A 42 -6.64 -14.42 1.80
CA LEU A 42 -6.63 -14.85 3.21
C LEU A 42 -5.78 -13.93 4.08
N GLN A 43 -4.63 -13.48 3.57
CA GLN A 43 -3.77 -12.51 4.25
C GLN A 43 -4.48 -11.16 4.45
N THR A 44 -5.23 -10.70 3.44
CA THR A 44 -6.02 -9.47 3.54
C THR A 44 -7.12 -9.60 4.61
N VAL A 45 -7.82 -10.73 4.64
CA VAL A 45 -8.87 -11.02 5.66
C VAL A 45 -8.26 -11.13 7.06
N ALA A 46 -7.07 -11.71 7.22
CA ALA A 46 -6.40 -11.77 8.51
C ALA A 46 -5.95 -10.38 9.00
N ALA A 47 -5.46 -9.52 8.09
CA ALA A 47 -4.94 -8.20 8.42
C ALA A 47 -6.03 -7.16 8.71
N ILE A 48 -7.21 -7.28 8.08
CA ILE A 48 -8.22 -6.20 8.11
C ILE A 48 -8.69 -5.84 9.52
N ARG A 49 -8.72 -6.80 10.44
CA ARG A 49 -9.05 -6.55 11.85
C ARG A 49 -8.11 -5.53 12.48
N TYR A 50 -6.81 -5.61 12.19
CA TYR A 50 -5.80 -4.69 12.72
C TYR A 50 -5.81 -3.33 12.01
N VAL A 51 -6.20 -3.32 10.74
CA VAL A 51 -6.37 -2.09 9.96
C VAL A 51 -7.55 -1.29 10.51
N THR A 52 -8.68 -1.95 10.80
CA THR A 52 -9.91 -1.29 11.26
C THR A 52 -9.95 -1.03 12.77
N ASN A 53 -9.25 -1.81 13.60
CA ASN A 53 -9.24 -1.57 15.05
C ASN A 53 -8.35 -0.39 15.50
N GLY A 54 -7.65 0.27 14.57
CA GLY A 54 -6.82 1.43 14.83
C GLY A 54 -5.35 1.11 15.17
N ALA A 55 -4.94 -0.16 15.21
CA ALA A 55 -3.54 -0.50 15.51
C ALA A 55 -2.56 0.07 14.46
N TYR A 56 -2.91 -0.03 13.17
CA TYR A 56 -2.10 0.58 12.11
C TYR A 56 -2.15 2.10 12.14
N LEU A 57 -3.31 2.70 12.44
CA LEU A 57 -3.43 4.14 12.57
C LEU A 57 -2.52 4.67 13.69
N ALA A 58 -2.57 4.04 14.87
CA ALA A 58 -1.68 4.39 15.98
C ALA A 58 -0.21 4.29 15.58
N THR A 59 0.18 3.20 14.90
CA THR A 59 1.55 3.03 14.40
C THR A 59 1.97 4.14 13.43
N LEU A 60 1.08 4.56 12.53
CA LEU A 60 1.34 5.66 11.60
C LEU A 60 1.52 6.99 12.37
N ARG A 61 0.65 7.27 13.35
CA ARG A 61 0.77 8.46 14.20
C ARG A 61 2.05 8.46 15.03
N ASP A 62 2.51 7.29 15.49
CA ASP A 62 3.81 7.16 16.16
C ASP A 62 4.97 7.48 15.20
N TYR A 63 4.90 7.00 13.96
CA TYR A 63 5.90 7.33 12.94
C TYR A 63 5.94 8.81 12.57
N GLU A 64 4.81 9.52 12.63
CA GLU A 64 4.75 10.97 12.42
C GLU A 64 5.55 11.78 13.44
N GLN A 65 5.80 11.21 14.63
CA GLN A 65 6.59 11.85 15.70
C GLN A 65 8.10 11.60 15.56
N ILE A 66 8.52 10.68 14.69
CA ILE A 66 9.94 10.40 14.47
C ILE A 66 10.59 11.61 13.79
N ALA A 67 11.74 12.03 14.32
CA ALA A 67 12.48 13.19 13.80
C ALA A 67 12.80 13.02 12.31
N CYS A 68 12.52 14.07 11.55
CA CYS A 68 12.65 14.11 10.10
C CYS A 68 13.57 15.27 9.70
N SER A 69 14.45 15.05 8.71
CA SER A 69 15.30 16.13 8.18
C SER A 69 14.45 17.24 7.57
N ASP A 70 14.98 18.46 7.54
CA ASP A 70 14.28 19.62 6.98
C ASP A 70 13.85 19.41 5.53
N GLU A 71 14.69 18.74 4.73
CA GLU A 71 14.42 18.42 3.33
C GLU A 71 13.25 17.46 3.15
N MET A 72 13.03 16.54 4.09
CA MET A 72 11.98 15.52 4.01
C MET A 72 10.66 15.98 4.64
N LYS A 73 10.64 17.07 5.43
CA LYS A 73 9.42 17.62 6.04
C LYS A 73 8.26 17.82 5.05
N PRO A 74 8.45 18.38 3.84
CA PRO A 74 7.36 18.52 2.88
C PRO A 74 6.75 17.19 2.44
N LEU A 75 7.56 16.12 2.33
CA LEU A 75 7.04 14.79 2.05
C LEU A 75 6.29 14.21 3.25
N LEU A 76 6.81 14.40 4.46
CA LEU A 76 6.15 13.95 5.68
C LEU A 76 4.74 14.57 5.83
N GLU A 77 4.58 15.85 5.55
CA GLU A 77 3.25 16.50 5.60
C GLU A 77 2.26 15.90 4.59
N ARG A 78 2.72 15.49 3.41
CA ARG A 78 1.88 14.77 2.45
C ARG A 78 1.51 13.38 2.97
N VAL A 79 2.44 12.68 3.63
CA VAL A 79 2.16 11.37 4.24
C VAL A 79 1.15 11.50 5.37
N LYS A 80 1.22 12.55 6.20
CA LYS A 80 0.19 12.84 7.22
C LYS A 80 -1.19 13.02 6.59
N ALA A 81 -1.28 13.79 5.51
CA ALA A 81 -2.54 13.97 4.78
C ALA A 81 -3.05 12.64 4.17
N MET A 82 -2.17 11.75 3.73
CA MET A 82 -2.55 10.39 3.33
C MET A 82 -3.08 9.57 4.50
N THR A 83 -2.44 9.65 5.68
CA THR A 83 -2.90 8.99 6.91
C THR A 83 -4.29 9.50 7.32
N ASP A 84 -4.55 10.80 7.20
CA ASP A 84 -5.87 11.38 7.50
C ASP A 84 -6.96 10.83 6.57
N LYS A 85 -6.66 10.67 5.27
CA LYS A 85 -7.59 10.03 4.31
C LYS A 85 -7.82 8.55 4.65
N PHE A 86 -6.77 7.83 5.03
CA PHE A 86 -6.86 6.45 5.47
C PHE A 86 -7.74 6.31 6.72
N GLU A 87 -7.58 7.20 7.71
CA GLU A 87 -8.41 7.26 8.90
C GLU A 87 -9.88 7.52 8.54
N ALA A 88 -10.15 8.54 7.71
CA ALA A 88 -11.50 8.85 7.26
C ALA A 88 -12.18 7.67 6.54
N CYS A 89 -11.45 7.00 5.63
CA CYS A 89 -11.96 5.81 4.94
C CYS A 89 -12.22 4.66 5.90
N THR A 90 -11.34 4.45 6.87
CA THR A 90 -11.50 3.39 7.87
C THR A 90 -12.72 3.63 8.75
N ASN A 91 -12.94 4.89 9.17
CA ASN A 91 -14.11 5.26 9.96
C ASN A 91 -15.40 5.09 9.16
N LEU A 92 -15.45 5.58 7.91
CA LEU A 92 -16.60 5.42 7.02
C LEU A 92 -17.00 3.94 6.86
N VAL A 93 -16.02 3.07 6.59
CA VAL A 93 -16.29 1.63 6.43
C VAL A 93 -16.83 1.04 7.74
N LYS A 94 -16.21 1.35 8.89
CA LYS A 94 -16.64 0.83 10.20
C LYS A 94 -18.02 1.30 10.63
N GLU A 95 -18.34 2.56 10.39
CA GLU A 95 -19.61 3.19 10.76
C GLU A 95 -20.79 2.62 9.97
N ALA A 96 -20.54 2.10 8.76
CA ALA A 96 -21.55 1.41 7.98
C ALA A 96 -22.09 0.13 8.65
N ALA A 97 -21.35 -0.44 9.62
CA ALA A 97 -21.71 -1.62 10.39
C ALA A 97 -22.17 -2.81 9.52
N ASP A 98 -21.52 -2.98 8.36
CA ASP A 98 -21.86 -3.95 7.33
C ASP A 98 -20.66 -4.83 7.01
N GLN A 99 -20.73 -6.10 7.41
CA GLN A 99 -19.60 -7.03 7.29
C GLN A 99 -19.21 -7.29 5.83
N GLU A 100 -20.18 -7.33 4.91
CA GLU A 100 -19.89 -7.58 3.50
C GLU A 100 -19.22 -6.36 2.86
N LEU A 101 -19.62 -5.15 3.26
CA LEU A 101 -18.92 -3.93 2.86
C LEU A 101 -17.50 -3.88 3.44
N HIS A 102 -17.32 -4.28 4.69
CA HIS A 102 -15.99 -4.37 5.31
C HIS A 102 -15.08 -5.30 4.52
N ASP A 103 -15.56 -6.49 4.15
CA ASP A 103 -14.79 -7.47 3.40
C ASP A 103 -14.47 -6.96 1.98
N LEU A 104 -15.42 -6.28 1.33
CA LEU A 104 -15.24 -5.68 0.00
C LEU A 104 -14.18 -4.57 0.02
N MET A 105 -14.14 -3.75 1.07
CA MET A 105 -13.21 -2.63 1.20
C MET A 105 -11.87 -3.04 1.83
N ALA A 106 -11.76 -4.26 2.37
CA ALA A 106 -10.61 -4.72 3.14
C ALA A 106 -9.28 -4.53 2.41
N ARG A 107 -9.23 -4.93 1.14
CA ARG A 107 -8.02 -4.82 0.32
C ARG A 107 -7.57 -3.37 0.14
N ARG A 108 -8.52 -2.45 -0.01
CA ARG A 108 -8.25 -1.02 -0.25
C ARG A 108 -7.69 -0.36 1.00
N LEU A 109 -8.32 -0.61 2.14
CA LEU A 109 -7.83 -0.10 3.43
C LEU A 109 -6.45 -0.67 3.76
N TYR A 110 -6.23 -1.96 3.49
CA TYR A 110 -4.91 -2.60 3.62
C TYR A 110 -3.85 -1.93 2.73
N GLU A 111 -4.15 -1.69 1.46
CA GLU A 111 -3.22 -1.06 0.52
C GLU A 111 -2.90 0.38 0.92
N MET A 112 -3.90 1.17 1.35
CA MET A 112 -3.69 2.52 1.90
C MET A 112 -2.74 2.50 3.11
N ALA A 113 -3.00 1.63 4.09
CA ALA A 113 -2.13 1.52 5.27
C ALA A 113 -0.70 1.12 4.89
N ALA A 114 -0.54 0.17 3.97
CA ALA A 114 0.77 -0.31 3.53
C ALA A 114 1.61 0.80 2.88
N VAL A 115 1.03 1.57 1.96
CA VAL A 115 1.77 2.66 1.29
C VAL A 115 2.10 3.81 2.24
N CYS A 116 1.25 4.11 3.23
CA CYS A 116 1.57 5.07 4.28
C CYS A 116 2.76 4.58 5.14
N VAL A 117 2.73 3.33 5.59
CA VAL A 117 3.84 2.73 6.37
C VAL A 117 5.15 2.80 5.60
N MET A 118 5.15 2.35 4.35
CA MET A 118 6.35 2.37 3.51
C MET A 118 6.86 3.79 3.24
N SER A 119 5.95 4.77 3.10
CA SER A 119 6.31 6.18 2.94
C SER A 119 7.03 6.74 4.17
N HIS A 120 6.58 6.39 5.38
CA HIS A 120 7.29 6.76 6.60
C HIS A 120 8.67 6.12 6.67
N LEU A 121 8.80 4.83 6.36
CA LEU A 121 10.07 4.12 6.43
C LEU A 121 11.10 4.70 5.45
N ILE A 122 10.71 4.96 4.20
CA ILE A 122 11.64 5.53 3.21
C ILE A 122 12.01 6.98 3.53
N ILE A 123 11.13 7.75 4.19
CA ILE A 123 11.45 9.08 4.70
C ILE A 123 12.46 9.01 5.85
N GLN A 124 12.33 8.03 6.75
CA GLN A 124 13.31 7.81 7.81
C GLN A 124 14.67 7.39 7.24
N ASP A 125 14.69 6.54 6.21
CA ASP A 125 15.91 6.18 5.50
C ASP A 125 16.53 7.40 4.80
N ALA A 126 15.74 8.21 4.09
CA ALA A 126 16.19 9.43 3.43
C ALA A 126 16.65 10.53 4.41
N THR A 127 16.10 10.55 5.63
CA THR A 127 16.59 11.44 6.70
C THR A 127 18.00 11.05 7.15
N ARG A 128 18.32 9.76 7.16
CA ARG A 128 19.61 9.23 7.62
C ARG A 128 20.68 9.19 6.53
N ALA A 129 20.29 8.89 5.30
CA ALA A 129 21.17 8.72 4.15
C ALA A 129 20.51 9.34 2.90
N PRO A 130 20.43 10.68 2.82
CA PRO A 130 19.74 11.37 1.72
C PRO A 130 20.32 11.04 0.34
N GLU A 131 21.64 10.82 0.25
CA GLU A 131 22.33 10.47 -1.00
C GLU A 131 21.88 9.12 -1.58
N LEU A 132 21.36 8.22 -0.76
CA LEU A 132 20.85 6.92 -1.19
C LEU A 132 19.35 6.94 -1.44
N PHE A 133 18.58 7.70 -0.65
CA PHE A 133 17.12 7.52 -0.59
C PHE A 133 16.30 8.78 -0.88
N ALA A 134 16.85 9.98 -0.91
CA ALA A 134 16.04 11.21 -1.08
C ALA A 134 15.25 11.21 -2.41
N GLN A 135 15.87 10.79 -3.51
CA GLN A 135 15.19 10.68 -4.80
C GLN A 135 14.10 9.60 -4.75
N SER A 136 14.43 8.43 -4.20
CA SER A 136 13.51 7.30 -4.07
C SER A 136 12.31 7.64 -3.20
N ALA A 137 12.51 8.36 -2.09
CA ALA A 137 11.46 8.85 -1.20
C ALA A 137 10.49 9.76 -1.97
N LYS A 138 11.01 10.72 -2.74
CA LYS A 138 10.17 11.62 -3.56
C LYS A 138 9.35 10.85 -4.59
N VAL A 139 9.96 9.91 -5.31
CA VAL A 139 9.27 9.09 -6.32
C VAL A 139 8.22 8.21 -5.66
N TYR A 140 8.56 7.55 -4.55
CA TYR A 140 7.66 6.64 -3.85
C TYR A 140 6.46 7.37 -3.24
N VAL A 141 6.67 8.52 -2.60
CA VAL A 141 5.57 9.30 -2.01
C VAL A 141 4.59 9.79 -3.08
N ASN A 142 5.07 10.15 -4.28
CA ASN A 142 4.18 10.49 -5.39
C ASN A 142 3.31 9.30 -5.83
N TYR A 143 3.92 8.11 -5.91
CA TYR A 143 3.18 6.87 -6.20
C TYR A 143 2.17 6.55 -5.09
N ALA A 144 2.59 6.62 -3.83
CA ALA A 144 1.76 6.34 -2.66
C ALA A 144 0.54 7.26 -2.61
N GLU A 145 0.72 8.57 -2.87
CA GLU A 145 -0.37 9.55 -2.87
C GLU A 145 -1.42 9.24 -3.94
N ALA A 146 -0.99 8.83 -5.14
CA ALA A 146 -1.89 8.39 -6.18
C ALA A 146 -2.67 7.12 -5.80
N GLU A 147 -2.01 6.15 -5.16
CA GLU A 147 -2.65 4.93 -4.68
C GLU A 147 -3.69 5.22 -3.59
N VAL A 148 -3.34 6.07 -2.61
CA VAL A 148 -4.27 6.49 -1.55
C VAL A 148 -5.46 7.23 -2.15
N GLU A 149 -5.25 8.12 -3.11
CA GLU A 149 -6.35 8.86 -3.74
C GLU A 149 -7.29 7.94 -4.53
N LYS A 150 -6.74 6.98 -5.28
CA LYS A 150 -7.51 5.95 -5.98
C LYS A 150 -8.45 5.20 -5.02
N HIS A 151 -7.94 4.76 -3.88
CA HIS A 151 -8.72 4.02 -2.89
C HIS A 151 -9.71 4.91 -2.15
N ASN A 152 -9.27 6.10 -1.73
CA ASN A 152 -10.12 7.10 -1.07
C ASN A 152 -11.34 7.43 -1.92
N ARG A 153 -11.12 7.75 -3.20
CA ARG A 153 -12.19 8.06 -4.14
C ARG A 153 -13.17 6.90 -4.31
N PHE A 154 -12.67 5.67 -4.40
CA PHE A 154 -13.54 4.50 -4.51
C PHE A 154 -14.41 4.33 -3.27
N ILE A 155 -13.82 4.40 -2.07
CA ILE A 155 -14.54 4.19 -0.81
C ILE A 155 -15.56 5.30 -0.58
N GLN A 156 -15.19 6.56 -0.76
CA GLN A 156 -16.09 7.70 -0.58
C GLN A 156 -17.23 7.74 -1.61
N GLY A 157 -16.96 7.29 -2.84
CA GLY A 157 -17.96 7.27 -3.91
C GLY A 157 -18.89 6.06 -3.88
N PHE A 158 -18.59 5.04 -3.09
CA PHE A 158 -19.33 3.77 -3.10
C PHE A 158 -20.74 3.95 -2.50
N GLN A 159 -21.76 3.59 -3.27
CA GLN A 159 -23.14 3.57 -2.81
C GLN A 159 -23.51 2.15 -2.38
N LYS A 160 -24.26 2.01 -1.27
CA LYS A 160 -24.60 0.69 -0.72
C LYS A 160 -25.44 -0.14 -1.70
N GLU A 161 -26.26 0.51 -2.51
CA GLU A 161 -27.11 -0.09 -3.53
C GLU A 161 -26.28 -0.80 -4.61
N ASP A 162 -25.05 -0.33 -4.87
CA ASP A 162 -24.14 -0.93 -5.85
C ASP A 162 -23.53 -2.24 -5.37
N GLN A 163 -23.63 -2.58 -4.08
CA GLN A 163 -23.04 -3.78 -3.49
C GLN A 163 -23.50 -5.07 -4.18
N ALA A 164 -24.76 -5.11 -4.63
CA ALA A 164 -25.29 -6.24 -5.37
C ALA A 164 -24.54 -6.50 -6.70
N CYS A 165 -23.97 -5.46 -7.32
CA CYS A 165 -23.20 -5.58 -8.57
C CYS A 165 -21.85 -6.29 -8.37
N TYR A 166 -21.36 -6.40 -7.13
CA TYR A 166 -20.08 -7.02 -6.79
C TYR A 166 -20.21 -8.46 -6.31
N ARG A 167 -21.45 -8.96 -6.14
CA ARG A 167 -21.70 -10.38 -5.89
C ARG A 167 -21.58 -11.14 -7.21
N LYS A 168 -20.60 -12.05 -7.30
CA LYS A 168 -20.49 -13.05 -8.38
C LYS A 168 -20.87 -14.42 -7.86
#